data_AF-A0A2N1TJC6-F1
#
_entry.id   AF-A0A2N1TJC6-F1
#
_cell.length_a   1.000
_cell.length_b   1.000
_cell.length_c   1.000
_cell.angle_alpha   90.00
_cell.angle_beta   90.00
_cell.angle_gamma   90.00
#
_symmetry.space_group_name_H-M   'P 1'
#
loop_
_entity.id
_entity.type
_entity.pdbx_description
1 polymer ?
#
loop_
_entity_poly.entity_id
_entity_poly.type
_entity_poly.pdbx_seq_one_letter_code
_entity_poly.pdbx_strand_id
1 'polypeptide(L)'
;MIYERQAAYYEALAKSTEIAESSPFIEFMLETILNAIKAKATPQVTELLKIMDSEMNRRQLQAALGLKDRFHFREAYILAALTAGLIEMTIPGKPTSRLQKYRLTEKGRHFLKHPSLQRNK
;
A
#
# COMPACT_ATOMS: atom_id res chain seq x y z
N MET A 1 -10.38 -3.00 11.02
CA MET A 1 -10.56 -2.61 9.60
C MET A 1 -11.30 -3.70 8.80
N ILE A 2 -12.49 -4.10 9.26
CA ILE A 2 -13.48 -4.85 8.46
C ILE A 2 -14.84 -4.11 8.55
N TYR A 3 -15.08 -3.40 9.65
CA TYR A 3 -16.30 -2.60 9.89
C TYR A 3 -16.44 -1.30 9.07
N GLU A 4 -15.36 -0.77 8.50
CA GLU A 4 -15.40 0.53 7.79
C GLU A 4 -16.22 0.52 6.49
N ARG A 5 -16.53 -0.67 5.94
CA ARG A 5 -17.25 -0.80 4.67
C ARG A 5 -18.65 -1.42 4.80
N GLN A 6 -19.12 -1.68 6.02
CA GLN A 6 -20.43 -2.32 6.24
C GLN A 6 -21.58 -1.46 5.68
N ALA A 7 -21.55 -0.15 5.91
CA ALA A 7 -22.57 0.77 5.38
C ALA A 7 -22.62 0.74 3.85
N ALA A 8 -21.46 0.88 3.19
CA ALA A 8 -21.37 0.87 1.73
C ALA A 8 -21.78 -0.48 1.11
N TYR A 9 -21.51 -1.59 1.80
CA TYR A 9 -21.97 -2.92 1.39
C TYR A 9 -23.50 -3.02 1.38
N TYR A 10 -24.15 -2.61 2.47
CA TYR A 10 -25.61 -2.63 2.54
C TYR A 10 -26.25 -1.64 1.55
N GLU A 11 -25.62 -0.49 1.32
CA GLU A 11 -26.07 0.46 0.31
C GLU A 11 -26.01 -0.14 -1.10
N ALA A 12 -24.94 -0.85 -1.44
CA ALA A 12 -24.80 -1.52 -2.73
C ALA A 12 -25.87 -2.62 -2.92
N LEU A 13 -26.19 -3.39 -1.88
CA LEU A 13 -27.28 -4.38 -1.89
C LEU A 13 -28.66 -3.73 -2.04
N ALA A 14 -28.91 -2.63 -1.31
CA ALA A 14 -30.18 -1.92 -1.36
C ALA A 14 -30.42 -1.35 -2.76
N LYS A 15 -29.41 -0.69 -3.35
CA LYS A 15 -29.46 -0.18 -4.73
C LYS A 15 -29.72 -1.30 -5.74
N SER A 16 -29.00 -2.42 -5.64
CA SER A 16 -29.24 -3.57 -6.52
C SER A 16 -30.65 -4.13 -6.42
N THR A 17 -31.25 -4.10 -5.23
CA THR A 17 -32.63 -4.53 -5.01
C THR A 17 -33.64 -3.54 -5.60
N GLU A 18 -33.37 -2.23 -5.46
CA GLU A 18 -34.23 -1.16 -5.96
C GLU A 18 -34.31 -1.13 -7.49
N ILE A 19 -33.17 -1.32 -8.17
CA ILE A 19 -33.09 -1.26 -9.63
C ILE A 19 -33.25 -2.64 -10.30
N ALA A 20 -33.42 -3.71 -9.52
CA ALA A 20 -33.47 -5.10 -9.98
C ALA A 20 -32.25 -5.56 -10.83
N GLU A 21 -31.08 -4.94 -10.62
CA GLU A 21 -29.83 -5.25 -11.32
C GLU A 21 -28.69 -5.49 -10.33
N SER A 22 -27.89 -6.53 -10.58
CA SER A 22 -26.74 -6.87 -9.72
C SER A 22 -25.51 -5.99 -9.92
N SER A 23 -25.51 -5.11 -10.92
CA SER A 23 -24.34 -4.31 -11.31
C SER A 23 -23.74 -3.47 -10.16
N PRO A 24 -24.51 -2.69 -9.37
CA PRO A 24 -23.97 -1.89 -8.26
C PRO A 24 -23.24 -2.74 -7.21
N PHE A 25 -23.77 -3.92 -6.89
CA PHE A 25 -23.14 -4.85 -5.97
C PHE A 25 -21.84 -5.44 -6.53
N ILE A 26 -21.83 -5.86 -7.79
CA ILE A 26 -20.63 -6.42 -8.44
C ILE A 26 -19.51 -5.39 -8.50
N GLU A 27 -19.82 -4.14 -8.87
CA GLU A 27 -18.83 -3.05 -8.90
C GLU A 27 -18.23 -2.80 -7.51
N PHE A 28 -19.06 -2.67 -6.48
CA PHE A 28 -18.61 -2.50 -5.10
C PHE A 28 -17.70 -3.65 -4.64
N MET A 29 -18.09 -4.89 -4.94
CA MET A 29 -17.32 -6.09 -4.56
C MET A 29 -15.98 -6.14 -5.29
N LEU A 30 -15.95 -5.84 -6.60
CA LEU A 30 -14.71 -5.79 -7.38
C LEU A 30 -13.76 -4.70 -6.87
N GLU A 31 -14.27 -3.51 -6.55
CA GLU A 31 -13.47 -2.44 -5.97
C GLU A 31 -12.90 -2.85 -4.61
N THR A 32 -13.72 -3.49 -3.77
CA THR A 32 -13.32 -3.95 -2.43
C THR A 32 -12.24 -5.03 -2.52
N ILE A 33 -12.40 -6.01 -3.41
CA ILE A 33 -11.40 -7.06 -3.65
C ILE A 33 -10.10 -6.45 -4.19
N LEU A 34 -10.19 -5.56 -5.17
CA LEU A 34 -9.03 -4.87 -5.74
C LEU A 34 -8.27 -4.08 -4.66
N ASN A 35 -8.99 -3.36 -3.80
CA ASN A 35 -8.41 -2.60 -2.70
C ASN A 35 -7.76 -3.53 -1.66
N ALA A 36 -8.38 -4.67 -1.35
CA ALA A 36 -7.82 -5.66 -0.43
C ALA A 36 -6.52 -6.29 -0.98
N ILE A 37 -6.48 -6.58 -2.29
CA ILE A 37 -5.27 -7.08 -2.97
C ILE A 37 -4.17 -6.02 -2.94
N LYS A 38 -4.49 -4.75 -3.24
CA LYS A 38 -3.53 -3.62 -3.17
C LYS A 38 -3.02 -3.37 -1.75
N ALA A 39 -3.87 -3.57 -0.74
CA ALA A 39 -3.52 -3.34 0.66
C ALA A 39 -2.64 -4.45 1.25
N LYS A 40 -2.58 -5.64 0.63
CA LYS A 40 -1.70 -6.71 1.06
C LYS A 40 -0.26 -6.35 0.69
N ALA A 41 0.49 -5.88 1.68
CA ALA A 41 1.92 -5.59 1.51
C ALA A 41 2.64 -6.86 1.05
N THR A 42 3.40 -6.74 -0.04
CA THR A 42 4.26 -7.80 -0.54
C THR A 42 5.44 -8.03 0.43
N PRO A 43 6.13 -9.19 0.36
CA PRO A 43 7.37 -9.40 1.11
C PRO A 43 8.39 -8.29 0.90
N GLN A 44 8.53 -7.81 -0.34
CA GLN A 44 9.43 -6.72 -0.74
C GLN A 44 9.13 -5.41 -0.01
N VAL A 45 7.84 -5.03 0.07
CA VAL A 45 7.42 -3.84 0.82
C VAL A 45 7.72 -4.02 2.29
N THR A 46 7.46 -5.20 2.85
CA THR A 46 7.77 -5.47 4.26
C THR A 46 9.27 -5.33 4.56
N GLU A 47 10.13 -5.90 3.71
CA GLU A 47 11.58 -5.79 3.83
C GLU A 47 12.05 -4.34 3.75
N LEU A 48 11.48 -3.56 2.81
CA LEU A 48 11.76 -2.13 2.72
C LEU A 48 11.42 -1.40 4.02
N LEU A 49 10.23 -1.61 4.58
CA LEU A 49 9.82 -0.89 5.79
C LEU A 49 10.73 -1.21 6.99
N LYS A 50 11.21 -2.46 7.10
CA LYS A 50 12.06 -2.91 8.21
C LYS A 50 13.42 -2.21 8.24
N ILE A 51 13.97 -1.83 7.09
CA ILE A 51 15.27 -1.16 7.02
C ILE A 51 15.19 0.37 7.19
N MET A 52 13.98 0.94 7.21
CA MET A 52 13.77 2.39 7.26
C MET A 52 13.73 2.88 8.70
N ASP A 53 14.91 3.22 9.23
CA ASP A 53 15.08 3.82 10.56
C ASP A 53 15.06 5.37 10.55
N SER A 54 15.24 5.96 9.37
CA SER A 54 15.42 7.40 9.16
C SER A 54 14.97 7.81 7.74
N GLU A 55 15.09 9.10 7.41
CA GLU A 55 14.84 9.55 6.04
C GLU A 55 15.99 9.13 5.11
N MET A 56 15.69 8.22 4.18
CA MET A 56 16.69 7.61 3.30
C MET A 56 16.39 7.91 1.84
N ASN A 57 17.43 8.13 1.04
CA ASN A 57 17.28 8.25 -0.40
C ASN A 57 17.21 6.86 -1.06
N ARG A 58 16.76 6.83 -2.31
CA ARG A 58 16.62 5.60 -3.11
C ARG A 58 17.90 4.73 -3.15
N ARG A 59 19.09 5.36 -3.28
CA ARG A 59 20.36 4.62 -3.37
C ARG A 59 20.70 3.95 -2.04
N GLN A 60 20.48 4.65 -0.92
CA GLN A 60 20.68 4.10 0.42
C GLN A 60 19.76 2.92 0.68
N LEU A 61 18.47 3.05 0.36
CA LEU A 61 17.49 1.96 0.51
C LEU A 61 17.86 0.74 -0.35
N GLN A 62 18.22 0.96 -1.62
CA GLN A 62 18.63 -0.13 -2.52
C GLN A 62 19.90 -0.83 -2.03
N ALA A 63 20.89 -0.08 -1.55
CA ALA A 63 22.14 -0.61 -1.04
C ALA A 63 21.92 -1.41 0.26
N ALA A 64 21.09 -0.91 1.17
CA ALA A 64 20.74 -1.59 2.42
C ALA A 64 20.04 -2.94 2.19
N LEU A 65 19.29 -3.08 1.10
CA LEU A 65 18.65 -4.34 0.69
C LEU A 65 19.56 -5.22 -0.21
N GLY A 66 20.77 -4.76 -0.55
CA GLY A 66 21.69 -5.52 -1.41
C GLY A 66 21.21 -5.74 -2.85
N LEU A 67 20.25 -4.94 -3.32
CA LEU A 67 19.62 -5.14 -4.63
C LEU A 67 20.41 -4.47 -5.75
N LYS A 68 20.59 -5.17 -6.88
CA LYS A 68 21.30 -4.63 -8.06
C LYS A 68 20.36 -4.02 -9.08
N ASP A 69 19.20 -4.63 -9.30
CA ASP A 69 18.23 -4.18 -10.30
C ASP A 69 17.49 -2.92 -9.81
N ARG A 70 17.81 -1.80 -10.47
CA ARG A 70 17.20 -0.50 -10.19
C ARG A 70 15.74 -0.42 -10.61
N PHE A 71 15.37 -1.07 -11.71
CA PHE A 71 14.01 -1.01 -12.25
C PHE A 71 13.08 -1.79 -11.34
N HIS A 72 13.42 -3.05 -11.05
CA HIS A 72 12.67 -3.89 -10.13
C HIS A 72 12.58 -3.27 -8.73
N PHE A 73 13.68 -2.70 -8.20
CA PHE A 73 13.66 -2.02 -6.91
C PHE A 73 12.65 -0.85 -6.88
N ARG A 74 12.57 -0.06 -7.96
CA ARG A 74 11.64 1.07 -8.02
C ARG A 74 10.19 0.58 -8.00
N GLU A 75 9.86 -0.43 -8.78
CA GLU A 75 8.46 -0.89 -8.92
C GLU A 75 8.00 -1.70 -7.71
N ALA A 76 8.72 -2.78 -7.37
CA ALA A 76 8.28 -3.75 -6.37
C ALA A 76 8.46 -3.29 -4.91
N TYR A 77 9.30 -2.27 -4.67
CA TYR A 77 9.57 -1.77 -3.32
C TYR A 77 9.03 -0.35 -3.15
N ILE A 78 9.65 0.64 -3.81
CA ILE A 78 9.33 2.05 -3.58
C ILE A 78 7.89 2.38 -4.02
N LEU A 79 7.54 2.09 -5.27
CA LEU A 79 6.23 2.44 -5.82
C LEU A 79 5.11 1.65 -5.13
N ALA A 80 5.32 0.36 -4.88
CA ALA A 80 4.39 -0.46 -4.12
C ALA A 80 4.16 0.11 -2.70
N ALA A 81 5.22 0.50 -1.98
CA ALA A 81 5.10 1.05 -0.63
C ALA A 81 4.45 2.45 -0.60
N LEU A 82 4.74 3.31 -1.58
CA LEU A 82 4.08 4.61 -1.77
C LEU A 82 2.59 4.44 -2.06
N THR A 83 2.25 3.52 -2.97
CA THR A 83 0.86 3.22 -3.36
C THR A 83 0.07 2.65 -2.18
N ALA A 84 0.70 1.83 -1.34
CA ALA A 84 0.11 1.34 -0.10
C ALA A 84 0.00 2.43 1.00
N GLY A 85 0.60 3.61 0.80
CA GLY A 85 0.64 4.71 1.77
C GLY A 85 1.46 4.38 3.03
N LEU A 86 2.40 3.43 2.94
CA LEU A 86 3.23 2.99 4.07
C LEU A 86 4.51 3.83 4.18
N ILE A 87 4.93 4.45 3.08
CA ILE A 87 5.98 5.46 3.03
C ILE A 87 5.49 6.70 2.30
N GLU A 88 6.19 7.81 2.49
CA GLU A 88 5.95 9.06 1.79
C GLU A 88 7.26 9.70 1.32
N MET A 89 7.14 10.61 0.36
CA MET A 89 8.24 11.43 -0.14
C MET A 89 8.43 12.67 0.75
N THR A 90 9.67 13.04 1.04
CA THR A 90 9.95 14.26 1.82
C THR A 90 9.76 15.55 1.02
N ILE A 91 9.87 15.48 -0.31
CA ILE A 91 9.64 16.61 -1.23
C ILE A 91 8.61 16.18 -2.30
N PRO A 92 7.31 16.15 -1.98
CA PRO A 92 6.28 15.61 -2.88
C PRO A 92 6.17 16.38 -4.21
N GLY A 93 6.34 17.71 -4.20
CA GLY A 93 6.27 18.53 -5.41
C GLY A 93 7.50 18.42 -6.35
N LYS A 94 8.57 17.74 -5.93
CA LYS A 94 9.80 17.56 -6.74
C LYS A 94 10.28 16.10 -6.67
N PRO A 95 9.52 15.14 -7.24
CA PRO A 95 9.82 13.70 -7.12
C PRO A 95 11.16 13.29 -7.72
N THR A 96 11.67 14.06 -8.69
CA THR A 96 12.97 13.83 -9.35
C THR A 96 14.12 14.59 -8.68
N SER A 97 13.88 15.31 -7.57
CA SER A 97 14.90 16.07 -6.85
C SER A 97 16.04 15.16 -6.39
N ARG A 98 17.28 15.66 -6.52
CA ARG A 98 18.48 14.99 -5.99
C ARG A 98 18.44 14.85 -4.47
N LEU A 99 17.70 15.73 -3.78
CA LEU A 99 17.51 15.73 -2.34
C LEU A 99 16.29 14.90 -1.90
N GLN A 100 15.59 14.25 -2.83
CA GLN A 100 14.42 13.45 -2.49
C GLN A 100 14.79 12.28 -1.59
N LYS A 101 14.03 12.13 -0.50
CA LYS A 101 14.11 11.00 0.43
C LYS A 101 12.73 10.41 0.65
N TYR A 102 12.73 9.25 1.29
CA TYR A 102 11.54 8.53 1.71
C TYR A 102 11.57 8.31 3.20
N ARG A 103 10.40 8.31 3.83
CA ARG A 103 10.25 8.00 5.25
C ARG A 103 8.96 7.22 5.50
N LEU A 104 8.92 6.50 6.62
CA LEU A 104 7.71 5.81 7.05
C LEU A 104 6.59 6.81 7.35
N THR A 105 5.36 6.48 6.94
CA THR A 105 4.16 7.14 7.44
C THR A 105 3.75 6.55 8.80
N GLU A 106 2.76 7.14 9.46
CA GLU A 106 2.17 6.54 10.66
C GLU A 106 1.58 5.15 10.37
N LYS A 107 0.91 5.01 9.21
CA LYS A 107 0.40 3.73 8.72
C LYS A 107 1.52 2.70 8.56
N GLY A 108 2.66 3.08 7.97
CA GLY A 108 3.84 2.22 7.85
C GLY A 108 4.40 1.77 9.19
N ARG A 109 4.51 2.69 10.16
CA ARG A 109 4.94 2.35 11.53
C ARG A 109 3.97 1.40 12.24
N HIS A 110 2.67 1.63 12.10
CA HIS A 110 1.66 0.76 12.68
C HIS A 110 1.69 -0.65 12.06
N PHE A 111 1.90 -0.73 10.74
CA PHE A 111 2.03 -1.99 10.02
C PHE A 111 3.20 -2.84 10.55
N LEU A 112 4.34 -2.23 10.87
CA LEU A 112 5.48 -2.93 11.48
C LEU A 112 5.20 -3.45 12.90
N LYS A 113 4.42 -2.71 13.69
CA LYS A 113 4.07 -3.09 15.08
C LYS A 113 3.03 -4.20 15.16
N HIS A 114 2.16 -4.33 14.15
CA HIS A 114 1.09 -5.33 14.10
C HIS A 114 1.13 -6.09 12.78
N PRO A 115 2.00 -7.11 12.64
CA PRO A 115 2.18 -7.86 11.39
C PRO A 115 0.99 -8.75 10.99
N SER A 116 -0.19 -8.59 11.59
CA SER A 116 -1.34 -9.50 11.49
C SER A 116 -1.93 -9.66 10.07
N LEU A 117 -1.40 -8.96 9.07
CA LEU A 117 -1.70 -9.15 7.65
C LEU A 117 -0.81 -10.20 6.94
N GLN A 118 0.09 -10.89 7.67
CA GLN A 118 1.01 -11.91 7.12
C GLN A 118 0.69 -13.37 7.48
N ARG A 119 -0.52 -13.70 7.94
CA ARG A 119 -0.92 -15.12 7.96
C ARG A 119 -1.38 -15.51 6.56
N ASN A 120 -0.53 -16.24 5.84
CA ASN A 120 -0.85 -17.58 5.34
C ASN A 120 0.46 -18.28 4.94
N LYS A 121 0.74 -19.38 5.66
CA LYS A 121 1.56 -20.48 5.17
C LYS A 121 0.87 -21.14 4.00
#